data_AF-R5EP52-F1
#
_entry.id   AF-R5EP52-F1
#
_cell.length_a   1.000
_cell.length_b   1.000
_cell.length_c   1.000
_cell.angle_alpha   90.00
_cell.angle_beta   90.00
_cell.angle_gamma   90.00
#
_symmetry.space_group_name_H-M   'P 1'
#
loop_
_entity.id
_entity.type
_entity.pdbx_description
1 polymer ?
#
loop_
_entity_poly.entity_id
_entity_poly.type
_entity_poly.pdbx_seq_one_letter_code
_entity_poly.pdbx_strand_id
1 'polypeptide(L)' 'MAMFQMRYVGGHVQVYDKSGKFLFSADTEREAREEMEDYAESAA' A
#
# COMPACT_ATOMS: atom_id res chain seq x y z
N MET A 1 -10.14 -9.69 4.70
CA MET A 1 -9.27 -8.57 5.15
C MET A 1 -7.84 -8.90 4.76
N ALA A 2 -7.37 -8.37 3.63
CA ALA A 2 -5.94 -8.40 3.37
C ALA A 2 -5.23 -7.54 4.44
N MET A 3 -4.19 -8.12 5.04
CA MET A 3 -3.38 -7.46 6.06
C MET A 3 -2.20 -6.83 5.33
N PHE A 4 -2.20 -5.51 5.22
CA PHE A 4 -1.13 -4.73 4.61
C PHE A 4 -0.65 -3.69 5.60
N GLN A 5 0.61 -3.29 5.47
CA GLN A 5 1.28 -2.33 6.33
C GLN A 5 1.71 -1.13 5.50
N MET A 6 1.22 0.06 5.84
CA MET A 6 1.68 1.31 5.24
C MET A 6 2.76 1.94 6.10
N ARG A 7 3.81 2.49 5.49
CA ARG A 7 4.89 3.21 6.16
C ARG A 7 5.21 4.51 5.43
N TYR A 8 5.38 5.59 6.19
CA TYR A 8 5.87 6.86 5.70
C TYR A 8 7.40 6.88 5.73
N VAL A 9 8.03 7.04 4.57
CA VAL A 9 9.49 7.07 4.43
C VAL A 9 9.87 8.23 3.53
N GLY A 10 10.66 9.17 4.03
CA GLY A 10 11.28 10.22 3.20
C GLY A 10 10.30 11.10 2.41
N GLY A 11 9.05 11.25 2.86
CA GLY A 11 8.04 12.08 2.21
C GLY A 11 7.03 11.34 1.33
N HIS A 12 7.16 10.02 1.16
CA HIS A 12 6.20 9.18 0.45
C HIS A 12 5.74 8.00 1.32
N VAL A 13 4.69 7.31 0.88
CA VAL A 13 4.11 6.12 1.50
C VAL A 13 4.62 4.87 0.81
N GLN A 14 4.99 3.86 1.58
CA GLN A 14 5.31 2.53 1.08
C GLN A 14 4.33 1.52 1.68
N VAL A 15 3.79 0.65 0.83
CA VAL A 15 2.82 -0.38 1.22
C VAL A 15 3.47 -1.75 1.13
N TYR A 16 3.28 -2.54 2.18
CA TYR A 16 3.84 -3.87 2.35
C TYR A 16 2.73 -4.89 2.59
N ASP A 17 2.92 -6.12 2.10
CA ASP A 17 2.07 -7.26 2.42
C ASP A 17 2.26 -7.71 3.88
N LYS A 18 1.36 -8.55 4.39
CA LYS A 18 1.48 -9.21 5.71
C LYS A 18 2.82 -9.94 5.89
N SER A 19 3.41 -10.41 4.80
CA SER A 19 4.70 -11.10 4.79
C SER A 19 5.89 -10.14 4.83
N GLY A 20 5.65 -8.82 4.86
CA GLY A 20 6.69 -7.79 4.76
C GLY A 20 7.22 -7.61 3.33
N LYS A 21 6.56 -8.17 2.32
CA LYS A 21 6.93 -7.99 0.92
C LYS A 21 6.50 -6.59 0.47
N PHE A 22 7.41 -5.83 -0.14
CA PHE A 22 7.08 -4.56 -0.77
C PHE A 22 6.05 -4.79 -1.89
N LEU A 23 4.93 -4.07 -1.84
CA LEU A 23 3.91 -4.08 -2.87
C LEU A 23 4.13 -2.89 -3.82
N PHE A 24 4.00 -1.68 -3.31
CA PHE A 24 4.17 -0.44 -4.07
C PHE A 24 4.46 0.74 -3.14
N SER A 25 4.86 1.87 -3.74
CA SER A 25 5.04 3.15 -3.04
C SER A 25 4.29 4.24 -3.78
N ALA A 26 3.78 5.21 -3.05
CA ALA A 26 3.05 6.35 -3.57
C ALA A 26 3.52 7.63 -2.88
N ASP A 27 3.59 8.74 -3.60
CA ASP A 27 4.06 10.01 -3.06
C ASP A 27 3.13 10.57 -1.97
N THR A 28 1.84 10.27 -2.02
CA THR A 28 0.86 10.73 -1.03
C THR A 28 0.01 9.60 -0.45
N GLU A 29 -0.57 9.81 0.75
CA GLU A 29 -1.51 8.85 1.37
C GLU A 29 -2.72 8.58 0.47
N ARG A 30 -3.07 9.57 -0.35
CA ARG A 30 -4.25 9.53 -1.21
C ARG A 30 -4.01 8.58 -2.38
N GLU A 31 -2.89 8.74 -3.07
CA GLU A 31 -2.45 7.78 -4.10
C GLU A 31 -2.24 6.39 -3.52
N ALA A 32 -1.65 6.28 -2.31
CA ALA A 32 -1.47 5.00 -1.65
C ALA A 32 -2.81 4.28 -1.37
N ARG A 33 -3.86 5.04 -1.05
CA ARG A 33 -5.20 4.52 -0.79
C ARG A 33 -5.90 4.10 -2.09
N GLU A 34 -5.86 4.92 -3.13
CA GLU A 34 -6.45 4.58 -4.44
C GLU A 34 -5.82 3.29 -5.00
N GLU A 35 -4.49 3.21 -5.01
CA GLU A 35 -3.77 2.00 -5.45
C GLU A 35 -4.09 0.80 -4.56
N MET A 36 -4.28 1.00 -3.25
CA MET A 36 -4.64 -0.08 -2.32
C MET A 36 -6.08 -0.57 -2.53
N GLU A 37 -7.02 0.32 -2.84
CA GLU A 37 -8.40 -0.04 -3.17
C GLU A 37 -8.45 -0.87 -4.45
N ASP A 38 -7.70 -0.47 -5.49
CA ASP A 38 -7.53 -1.25 -6.72
C ASP A 38 -6.87 -2.62 -6.47
N TYR A 39 -5.80 -2.65 -5.66
CA TYR A 39 -5.12 -3.88 -5.27
C TYR A 39 -6.01 -4.82 -4.45
N ALA A 40 -6.87 -4.27 -3.59
CA ALA A 40 -7.81 -5.03 -2.79
C ALA A 40 -8.96 -5.59 -3.63
N GLU A 41 -9.43 -4.84 -4.63
CA GLU A 41 -10.44 -5.28 -5.59
C GLU A 41 -9.91 -6.38 -6.51
N SER A 42 -8.68 -6.22 -7.02
CA SER A 42 -8.07 -7.24 -7.88
C SER A 42 -7.59 -8.49 -7.14
N ALA A 43 -7.49 -8.45 -5.80
CA ALA A 43 -7.14 -9.58 -4.95
C ALA A 43 -8.37 -10.33 -4.37
N ALA A 44 -9.59 -9.89 -4.67
CA ALA A 44 -10.86 -10.52 -4.27
C ALA A 44 -11.30 -11.60 -5.27
#